data_AF-A0A8D8A1X8-F1
#
_entry.id   AF-A0A8D8A1X8-F1
#
_cell.length_a   1.000
_cell.length_b   1.000
_cell.length_c   1.000
_cell.angle_alpha   90.00
_cell.angle_beta   90.00
_cell.angle_gamma   90.00
#
_symmetry.space_group_name_H-M   'P 1'
#
loop_
_entity.id
_entity.type
_entity.pdbx_description
1 polymer ?
#
loop_
_entity_poly.entity_id
_entity_poly.type
_entity_poly.pdbx_seq_one_letter_code
_entity_poly.pdbx_strand_id
1 'polypeptide(L)'
;LETERIYVAEMGSILKGYRDEMLSEEMSSLVPPGLQGKADILFGNLHELYTFHNDIFLKDLENCISTTELVALCFVQRRDTFFRLYSYYCQNIPRSERLRETLVDTHLFLQECQKKLGHKLPLAAYLLKPVQRITKYQLLLKDLLK
;
A
#
# COMPACT_ATOMS: atom_id res chain seq x y z
N LEU A 1 -8.57 10.50 -10.66
CA LEU A 1 -7.90 11.28 -9.61
C LEU A 1 -8.43 10.98 -8.21
N GLU A 2 -9.74 11.05 -7.96
CA GLU A 2 -10.31 10.76 -6.63
C GLU A 2 -9.86 9.41 -6.06
N THR A 3 -9.97 8.35 -6.86
CA THR A 3 -9.53 7.00 -6.43
C THR A 3 -8.02 6.91 -6.15
N GLU A 4 -7.21 7.81 -6.70
CA GLU A 4 -5.77 7.91 -6.40
C GLU A 4 -5.55 8.52 -5.02
N ARG A 5 -6.24 9.62 -4.71
CA ARG A 5 -6.17 10.25 -3.39
C ARG A 5 -6.57 9.29 -2.29
N ILE A 6 -7.65 8.52 -2.51
CA ILE A 6 -8.10 7.48 -1.57
C ILE A 6 -7.00 6.42 -1.39
N TYR A 7 -6.45 5.91 -2.49
CA TYR A 7 -5.38 4.90 -2.43
C TYR A 7 -4.15 5.38 -1.65
N VAL A 8 -3.70 6.61 -1.89
CA VAL A 8 -2.56 7.21 -1.18
C VAL A 8 -2.88 7.40 0.30
N ALA A 9 -4.06 7.93 0.63
CA ALA A 9 -4.49 8.14 2.01
C ALA A 9 -4.56 6.82 2.80
N GLU A 10 -5.11 5.77 2.19
CA GLU A 10 -5.19 4.43 2.80
C GLU A 10 -3.80 3.82 3.01
N MET A 11 -2.87 3.93 2.05
CA MET A 11 -1.49 3.46 2.27
C MET A 11 -0.82 4.22 3.43
N GLY A 12 -1.00 5.54 3.47
CA GLY A 12 -0.48 6.37 4.55
C GLY A 12 -1.03 5.97 5.93
N SER A 13 -2.32 5.62 6.03
CA SER A 13 -2.90 5.16 7.29
C SER A 13 -2.34 3.81 7.73
N ILE A 14 -2.07 2.89 6.79
CA ILE A 14 -1.44 1.60 7.09
C ILE A 14 -0.01 1.77 7.61
N LEU A 15 0.78 2.64 6.97
CA LEU A 15 2.14 2.90 7.40
C LEU A 15 2.15 3.50 8.82
N LYS A 16 1.35 4.54 9.05
CA LYS A 16 1.33 5.21 10.36
C LYS A 16 0.73 4.35 11.46
N GLY A 17 -0.44 3.77 11.24
CA GLY A 17 -1.18 3.09 12.30
C GLY A 17 -0.97 1.59 12.41
N TYR A 18 -0.08 1.00 11.61
CA TYR A 18 0.38 -0.38 11.82
C TYR A 18 1.90 -0.48 11.80
N ARG A 19 2.56 -0.01 10.72
CA ARG A 19 4.01 -0.17 10.58
C ARG A 19 4.77 0.62 11.64
N ASP A 20 4.44 1.88 11.83
CA ASP A 20 5.12 2.73 12.80
C ASP A 20 4.72 2.34 14.24
N GLU A 21 3.48 1.87 14.44
CA GLU A 21 3.05 1.28 15.72
C GLU A 21 3.80 -0.02 16.09
N MET A 22 4.32 -0.78 15.12
CA MET A 22 5.23 -1.89 15.44
C MET A 22 6.55 -1.45 16.06
N LEU A 23 6.90 -0.16 15.90
CA LEU A 23 8.12 0.45 16.43
C LEU A 23 7.82 1.38 17.61
N SER A 24 6.55 1.58 17.97
CA SER A 24 6.16 2.51 19.04
C SER A 24 6.35 1.86 20.42
N GLU A 25 6.81 2.65 21.39
CA GLU A 25 6.97 2.17 22.76
C GLU A 25 5.62 1.78 23.39
N GLU A 26 4.56 2.53 23.06
CA GLU A 26 3.20 2.30 23.56
C GLU A 26 2.67 0.91 23.18
N MET A 27 2.88 0.50 21.93
CA MET A 27 2.38 -0.78 21.42
C MET A 27 3.40 -1.91 21.55
N SER A 28 4.64 -1.63 21.97
CA SER A 28 5.74 -2.61 22.04
C SER A 28 5.39 -3.89 22.81
N SER A 29 4.61 -3.77 23.89
CA SER A 29 4.14 -4.90 24.70
C SER A 29 3.10 -5.78 23.99
N LEU A 30 2.38 -5.21 23.03
CA LEU A 30 1.42 -5.91 22.17
C LEU A 30 2.10 -6.48 20.92
N VAL A 31 3.24 -5.93 20.48
CA VAL A 31 3.99 -6.43 19.32
C VAL A 31 4.55 -7.82 19.63
N PRO A 32 4.08 -8.86 18.94
CA PRO A 32 4.48 -10.22 19.24
C PRO A 32 5.87 -10.54 18.69
N PRO A 33 6.59 -11.49 19.32
CA PRO A 33 7.94 -11.88 18.88
C PRO A 33 8.01 -12.30 17.42
N GLY A 34 6.94 -12.90 16.90
CA GLY A 34 6.83 -13.30 15.49
C GLY A 34 6.90 -12.15 14.49
N LEU A 35 6.54 -10.93 14.90
CA LEU A 35 6.54 -9.71 14.07
C LEU A 35 7.74 -8.78 14.31
N GLN A 36 8.42 -8.88 15.45
CA GLN A 36 9.56 -8.03 15.78
C GLN A 36 10.63 -8.10 14.68
N GLY A 37 11.04 -6.95 14.16
CA GLY A 37 12.01 -6.84 13.07
C GLY A 37 11.53 -7.37 11.70
N LYS A 38 10.26 -7.75 11.55
CA LYS A 38 9.71 -8.30 10.29
C LYS A 38 8.74 -7.35 9.58
N ALA A 39 8.78 -6.06 9.91
CA ALA A 39 7.98 -5.03 9.23
C ALA A 39 8.19 -5.07 7.70
N ASP A 40 9.43 -5.24 7.23
CA ASP A 40 9.75 -5.29 5.80
C ASP A 40 9.19 -6.53 5.09
N ILE A 41 8.92 -7.61 5.83
CA ILE A 41 8.23 -8.80 5.29
C ILE A 41 6.72 -8.57 5.30
N LEU A 42 6.17 -8.03 6.40
CA LEU A 42 4.74 -7.80 6.54
C LEU A 42 4.22 -6.78 5.52
N PHE A 43 4.95 -5.67 5.33
CA PHE A 43 4.55 -4.57 4.46
C PHE A 43 5.30 -4.54 3.13
N GLY A 44 6.38 -5.34 2.95
CA GLY A 44 7.19 -5.24 1.73
C GLY A 44 7.77 -3.84 1.56
N ASN A 45 7.78 -3.34 0.32
CA ASN A 45 8.15 -1.97 -0.02
C ASN A 45 6.93 -1.02 -0.04
N LEU A 46 5.91 -1.23 0.80
CA LEU A 46 4.72 -0.37 0.83
C LEU A 46 5.07 1.11 1.05
N HIS A 47 6.10 1.39 1.85
CA HIS A 47 6.56 2.75 2.07
C HIS A 47 7.08 3.40 0.77
N GLU A 48 7.90 2.70 -0.01
CA GLU A 48 8.38 3.21 -1.31
C GLU A 48 7.22 3.43 -2.29
N LEU A 49 6.25 2.51 -2.33
CA LEU A 49 5.02 2.68 -3.12
C LEU A 49 4.26 3.94 -2.68
N TYR A 50 4.01 4.09 -1.38
CA TYR A 50 3.34 5.28 -0.84
C TYR A 50 4.08 6.56 -1.22
N THR A 51 5.40 6.64 -1.01
CA THR A 51 6.21 7.81 -1.37
C THR A 51 6.12 8.12 -2.86
N PHE A 52 6.28 7.11 -3.73
CA PHE A 52 6.16 7.31 -5.18
C PHE A 52 4.78 7.84 -5.56
N HIS A 53 3.70 7.25 -5.02
CA HIS A 53 2.35 7.68 -5.33
C HIS A 53 2.02 9.06 -4.76
N ASN A 54 2.37 9.34 -3.51
CA ASN A 54 2.08 10.59 -2.82
C ASN A 54 2.89 11.77 -3.38
N ASP A 55 4.19 11.57 -3.57
CA ASP A 55 5.11 12.68 -3.83
C ASP A 55 5.30 12.97 -5.32
N ILE A 56 5.05 11.98 -6.18
CA ILE A 56 5.29 12.06 -7.62
C ILE A 56 3.99 11.81 -8.38
N PHE A 57 3.47 10.58 -8.34
CA PHE A 57 2.45 10.16 -9.31
C PHE A 57 1.10 10.88 -9.14
N LEU A 58 0.65 11.10 -7.90
CA LEU A 58 -0.58 11.85 -7.64
C LEU A 58 -0.47 13.29 -8.16
N LYS A 59 0.68 13.95 -7.96
CA LYS A 59 0.92 15.31 -8.44
C LYS A 59 1.01 15.37 -9.96
N ASP A 60 1.67 14.39 -10.58
CA ASP A 60 1.70 14.23 -12.04
C ASP A 60 0.26 14.12 -12.58
N LEU A 61 -0.59 13.30 -11.96
CA LEU A 61 -2.00 13.16 -12.34
C LEU A 61 -2.83 14.43 -12.12
N GLU A 62 -2.60 15.17 -11.04
CA GLU A 62 -3.28 16.46 -10.78
C GLU A 62 -2.97 17.48 -11.87
N ASN A 63 -1.72 17.55 -12.32
CA ASN A 63 -1.27 18.48 -13.34
C ASN A 63 -1.73 18.10 -14.76
N CYS A 64 -2.03 16.82 -14.99
CA CYS A 64 -2.34 16.29 -16.32
C CYS A 64 -3.83 15.98 -16.53
N ILE A 65 -4.69 16.14 -15.53
CA ILE A 65 -6.10 15.71 -15.58
C ILE A 65 -6.95 16.40 -16.67
N SER A 66 -6.50 17.55 -17.17
CA SER A 66 -7.21 18.32 -18.20
C SER A 66 -7.21 17.65 -19.57
N THR A 67 -6.29 16.72 -19.84
CA THR A 67 -6.19 16.02 -21.14
C THR A 67 -5.79 14.55 -20.97
N THR A 68 -6.51 13.67 -21.67
CA THR A 68 -6.31 12.22 -21.62
C THR A 68 -4.89 11.82 -22.06
N GLU A 69 -4.33 12.50 -23.05
CA GLU A 69 -3.00 12.24 -23.59
C GLU A 69 -1.89 12.49 -22.56
N LEU A 70 -2.01 13.57 -21.77
CA LEU A 70 -1.05 13.86 -20.71
C LEU A 70 -1.11 12.82 -19.58
N VAL A 71 -2.31 12.35 -19.24
CA VAL A 71 -2.47 11.25 -18.27
C VAL A 71 -1.77 9.99 -18.77
N ALA A 72 -1.96 9.60 -20.04
CA ALA A 72 -1.27 8.45 -20.62
C ALA A 72 0.26 8.63 -20.59
N LEU A 73 0.75 9.84 -20.88
CA LEU A 73 2.17 10.16 -20.83
C LEU A 73 2.76 9.99 -19.42
N CYS A 74 2.03 10.36 -18.36
CA CYS A 74 2.47 10.12 -16.98
C CYS A 74 2.77 8.63 -16.74
N PHE A 75 1.91 7.73 -17.21
CA PHE A 75 2.14 6.29 -17.05
C PHE A 75 3.35 5.80 -17.85
N VAL A 76 3.53 6.28 -19.09
CA VAL A 76 4.68 5.90 -19.92
C VAL A 76 6.00 6.37 -19.30
N GLN A 77 6.06 7.62 -18.83
CA GLN A 77 7.25 8.19 -18.21
C GLN A 77 7.64 7.51 -16.90
N ARG A 78 6.67 6.90 -16.19
CA ARG A 78 6.90 6.22 -14.90
C ARG A 78 6.89 4.70 -15.01
N ARG A 79 6.80 4.13 -16.23
CA ARG A 79 6.61 2.69 -16.47
C ARG A 79 7.62 1.82 -15.72
N ASP A 80 8.90 2.14 -15.83
CA ASP A 80 9.96 1.31 -15.25
C ASP A 80 9.96 1.39 -13.71
N THR A 81 9.58 2.55 -13.15
CA THR A 81 9.35 2.72 -11.70
C THR A 81 8.16 1.89 -11.23
N PHE A 82 7.03 1.95 -11.94
CA PHE A 82 5.86 1.11 -11.67
C PHE A 82 6.24 -0.37 -11.68
N PHE A 83 6.91 -0.82 -12.74
CA PHE A 83 7.35 -2.20 -12.88
C PHE A 83 8.21 -2.63 -11.68
N ARG A 84 9.28 -1.89 -11.38
CA ARG A 84 10.18 -2.21 -10.26
C ARG A 84 9.45 -2.28 -8.92
N LEU A 85 8.67 -1.25 -8.58
CA LEU A 85 8.01 -1.16 -7.27
C LEU A 85 6.93 -2.23 -7.09
N TYR A 86 6.07 -2.42 -8.08
CA TYR A 86 4.98 -3.39 -7.99
C TYR A 86 5.46 -4.83 -8.16
N SER A 87 6.48 -5.10 -8.98
CA SER A 87 7.07 -6.44 -9.04
C SER A 87 7.62 -6.87 -7.68
N TYR A 88 8.37 -6.00 -7.00
CA TYR A 88 8.87 -6.29 -5.66
C TYR A 88 7.72 -6.54 -4.68
N TYR A 89 6.73 -5.64 -4.64
CA TYR A 89 5.59 -5.75 -3.72
C TYR A 89 4.83 -7.06 -3.92
N CYS A 90 4.46 -7.37 -5.17
CA CYS A 90 3.70 -8.57 -5.51
C CYS A 90 4.47 -9.86 -5.19
N GLN A 91 5.79 -9.89 -5.40
CA GLN A 91 6.63 -11.04 -5.01
C GLN A 91 6.67 -11.24 -3.48
N ASN A 92 6.53 -10.17 -2.71
CA ASN A 92 6.51 -10.24 -1.25
C ASN A 92 5.15 -10.65 -0.67
N ILE A 93 4.03 -10.42 -1.37
CA ILE A 93 2.67 -10.70 -0.86
C ILE A 93 2.51 -12.12 -0.27
N PRO A 94 2.94 -13.21 -0.93
CA PRO A 94 2.81 -14.55 -0.35
C PRO A 94 3.60 -14.73 0.97
N ARG A 95 4.72 -14.00 1.14
CA ARG A 95 5.51 -14.04 2.38
C ARG A 95 4.82 -13.26 3.50
N SER A 96 4.25 -12.09 3.17
CA SER A 96 3.42 -11.31 4.09
C SER A 96 2.20 -12.09 4.56
N GLU A 97 1.53 -12.80 3.65
CA GLU A 97 0.36 -13.64 3.95
C GLU A 97 0.71 -14.78 4.90
N ARG A 98 1.73 -15.59 4.59
CA ARG A 98 2.20 -16.65 5.48
C ARG A 98 2.60 -16.12 6.85
N LEU A 99 3.27 -14.97 6.91
CA LEU A 99 3.60 -14.34 8.18
C LEU A 99 2.32 -14.04 8.97
N ARG A 100 1.30 -13.43 8.36
CA ARG A 100 0.00 -13.14 9.02
C ARG A 100 -0.75 -14.40 9.46
N GLU A 101 -0.63 -15.52 8.76
CA GLU A 101 -1.26 -16.79 9.16
C GLU A 101 -0.62 -17.39 10.42
N THR A 102 0.70 -17.23 10.60
CA THR A 102 1.40 -17.73 11.80
C THR A 102 1.12 -16.94 13.07
N LEU A 103 0.33 -15.87 12.97
CA LEU A 103 0.18 -14.82 13.96
C LEU A 103 -1.21 -14.90 14.65
N VAL A 104 -1.67 -16.11 14.94
CA VAL A 104 -3.00 -16.36 15.56
C VAL A 104 -3.17 -15.58 16.88
N ASP A 105 -2.15 -15.55 17.74
CA ASP A 105 -2.18 -14.78 19.02
C ASP A 105 -1.86 -13.28 18.84
N THR A 106 -1.25 -12.93 17.72
CA THR A 106 -0.85 -11.55 17.36
C THR A 106 -2.01 -10.71 16.85
N HIS A 107 -3.18 -11.34 16.68
CA HIS A 107 -4.38 -10.64 16.25
C HIS A 107 -4.72 -9.47 17.18
N LEU A 108 -4.37 -9.52 18.47
CA LEU A 108 -4.59 -8.42 19.42
C LEU A 108 -3.89 -7.11 19.00
N PHE A 109 -2.60 -7.15 18.63
CA PHE A 109 -1.89 -5.97 18.14
C PHE A 109 -2.55 -5.40 16.89
N LEU A 110 -2.86 -6.27 15.91
CA LEU A 110 -3.48 -5.86 14.65
C LEU A 110 -4.91 -5.35 14.86
N GLN A 111 -5.66 -5.92 15.80
CA GLN A 111 -7.01 -5.49 16.18
C GLN A 111 -6.99 -4.13 16.86
N GLU A 112 -6.04 -3.88 17.77
CA GLU A 112 -5.90 -2.57 18.41
C GLU A 112 -5.49 -1.50 17.40
N CYS A 113 -4.55 -1.80 16.49
CA CYS A 113 -4.24 -0.92 15.36
C CYS A 113 -5.48 -0.64 14.49
N GLN A 114 -6.24 -1.68 14.14
CA GLN A 114 -7.47 -1.56 13.35
C GLN A 114 -8.51 -0.68 14.05
N LYS A 115 -8.69 -0.86 15.36
CA LYS A 115 -9.61 -0.11 16.20
C LYS A 115 -9.19 1.36 16.33
N LYS A 116 -7.91 1.64 16.62
CA LYS A 116 -7.35 3.00 16.70
C LYS A 116 -7.57 3.77 15.39
N LEU A 117 -7.44 3.09 14.25
CA LEU A 117 -7.66 3.69 12.93
C LEU A 117 -9.13 3.71 12.47
N GLY A 118 -10.05 3.04 13.18
CA GLY A 118 -11.44 2.88 12.73
C GLY A 118 -11.58 2.12 11.40
N HIS A 119 -10.62 1.24 11.08
CA HIS A 119 -10.61 0.48 9.84
C HIS A 119 -11.71 -0.58 9.82
N LYS A 120 -12.54 -0.56 8.78
CA LYS A 120 -13.67 -1.50 8.62
C LYS A 120 -13.24 -2.89 8.16
N LEU A 121 -12.08 -2.98 7.51
CA LEU A 121 -11.54 -4.23 6.97
C LEU A 121 -10.29 -4.65 7.75
N PRO A 122 -9.94 -5.95 7.77
CA PRO A 122 -8.67 -6.39 8.33
C PRO A 122 -7.49 -5.89 7.51
N LEU A 123 -6.31 -5.75 8.14
CA LEU A 123 -5.06 -5.34 7.48
C LEU A 123 -4.79 -6.13 6.19
N ALA A 124 -5.11 -7.42 6.18
CA ALA A 124 -5.05 -8.31 5.02
C ALA A 124 -5.63 -7.69 3.73
N ALA A 125 -6.82 -7.10 3.84
CA ALA A 125 -7.53 -6.53 2.70
C ALA A 125 -6.85 -5.25 2.21
N TYR A 126 -6.30 -4.44 3.12
CA TYR A 126 -5.55 -3.24 2.77
C TYR A 126 -4.23 -3.56 2.07
N LEU A 127 -3.52 -4.62 2.50
CA LEU A 127 -2.27 -5.05 1.87
C LEU A 127 -2.46 -5.58 0.44
N LEU A 128 -3.68 -5.96 0.04
CA LEU A 128 -3.99 -6.32 -1.35
C LEU A 128 -4.24 -5.10 -2.25
N LYS A 129 -4.47 -3.91 -1.68
CA LYS A 129 -4.81 -2.70 -2.46
C LYS A 129 -3.77 -2.34 -3.51
N PRO A 130 -2.45 -2.44 -3.29
CA PRO A 130 -1.48 -2.19 -4.37
C PRO A 130 -1.66 -3.16 -5.54
N VAL A 131 -1.85 -4.46 -5.29
CA VAL A 131 -2.09 -5.46 -6.35
C VAL A 131 -3.38 -5.13 -7.14
N GLN A 132 -4.43 -4.71 -6.43
CA GLN A 132 -5.68 -4.25 -7.06
C GLN A 132 -5.49 -2.94 -7.83
N ARG A 133 -4.63 -2.03 -7.35
CA ARG A 133 -4.40 -0.73 -7.97
C ARG A 133 -3.70 -0.87 -9.31
N ILE A 134 -2.63 -1.66 -9.38
CA ILE A 134 -1.87 -1.84 -10.62
C ILE A 134 -2.70 -2.52 -11.72
N THR A 135 -3.54 -3.48 -11.34
CA THR A 135 -4.50 -4.10 -12.28
C THR A 135 -5.59 -3.12 -12.71
N LYS A 136 -6.04 -2.22 -11.84
CA LYS A 136 -7.00 -1.18 -12.21
C LYS A 136 -6.43 -0.17 -13.20
N TYR A 137 -5.16 0.23 -13.07
CA TYR A 137 -4.52 1.12 -14.06
C TYR A 137 -4.50 0.50 -15.45
N GLN A 138 -4.23 -0.81 -15.55
CA GLN A 138 -4.28 -1.51 -16.84
C GLN A 138 -5.66 -1.39 -17.51
N LEU A 139 -6.74 -1.52 -16.73
CA LEU A 139 -8.11 -1.38 -17.24
C LEU A 139 -8.40 0.07 -17.67
N LEU A 140 -8.06 1.04 -16.84
CA LEU A 140 -8.28 2.46 -17.12
C LEU A 140 -7.51 2.92 -18.37
N LEU A 141 -6.25 2.50 -18.53
CA LEU A 141 -5.46 2.82 -19.72
C LEU A 141 -6.04 2.18 -20.98
N LYS A 142 -6.58 0.97 -20.91
CA LYS A 142 -7.28 0.34 -22.05
C LYS A 142 -8.55 1.10 -22.43
N ASP A 143 -9.29 1.61 -21.46
CA ASP A 143 -10.51 2.38 -21.73
C ASP A 143 -10.22 3.78 -22.26
N LEU A 144 -9.07 4.39 -21.93
CA LEU A 144 -8.63 5.69 -22.48
C LEU A 144 -8.18 5.60 -23.95
N LEU A 145 -7.90 4.39 -24.45
CA LEU A 145 -7.49 4.14 -25.85
C LEU A 145 -8.68 3.75 -26.75
N LYS A 146 -9.91 3.73 -26.22
CA LYS A 146 -11.15 3.54 -26.99
C LYS A 146 -11.75 4.87 -27.37
#